data_AF-A0A9W8ZPW9-F1
#
_entry.id   AF-A0A9W8ZPW9-F1
#
_cell.length_a   1.000
_cell.length_b   1.000
_cell.length_c   1.000
_cell.angle_alpha   90.00
_cell.angle_beta   90.00
_cell.angle_gamma   90.00
#
_symmetry.space_group_name_H-M   'P 1'
#
loop_
_entity.id
_entity.type
_entity.pdbx_description
1 polymer ?
#
loop_
_entity_poly.entity_id
_entity_poly.type
_entity_poly.pdbx_seq_one_letter_code
_entity_poly.pdbx_strand_id
1 'polypeptide(L)'
;MSEYPGYISAGADLVDDSGFFGDDADKSLRENLLQPTGCGDGYNAFSEPQEQGCGDVGGGFFDEAFIQESEFEDSLTSSTPPPPTISPPSRASSEAFSTTSAAPLANSLDDDGLATLRADISTSTTATDGYIYAPDPLILANQPPAASDPSSLYSPLTTSRFKTSAAAAAHRTRARLPAKSQAQDIATVKAHGRDYWVVRIYNAMINSTDVTDGVKSVHRVRFTKKIAFDPLDLEAAAHAVFDEAIAVHERGWNRPRVYHKNTVRGKLVDISGGSVELRLSRICLVLGETKSAVDDAVRGGVTLALLCDNPEARRFTKESNNVGNQKRGERLKATSSKARAKAKKEEEAQDDEVEDAVQIEQEGEGFDELFGELVESQDVAAIEQTGEQSRWWC
;
A
#
# COMPACT_ATOMS: atom_id res chain seq x y z
N MET A 1 -17.26 24.20 58.12
CA MET A 1 -16.08 24.50 58.96
C MET A 1 -15.24 23.23 59.01
N SER A 2 -14.29 23.11 58.09
CA SER A 2 -13.32 22.01 58.04
C SER A 2 -12.02 22.63 57.55
N GLU A 3 -11.05 22.70 58.46
CA GLU A 3 -9.77 23.37 58.30
C GLU A 3 -8.84 22.54 57.40
N TYR A 4 -8.24 23.19 56.41
CA TYR A 4 -7.14 22.65 55.61
C TYR A 4 -5.80 23.03 56.30
N PRO A 5 -4.85 22.11 56.46
CA PRO A 5 -3.51 22.46 56.93
C PRO A 5 -2.69 23.11 55.80
N GLY A 6 -2.05 24.22 56.15
CA GLY A 6 -1.26 25.06 55.24
C GLY A 6 0.02 24.39 54.73
N TYR A 7 0.30 24.61 53.45
CA TYR A 7 1.57 24.27 52.82
C TYR A 7 2.60 25.36 53.14
N ILE A 8 3.72 24.93 53.72
CA ILE A 8 4.92 25.75 53.95
C ILE A 8 5.69 25.80 52.63
N SER A 9 5.87 27.02 52.11
CA SER A 9 6.72 27.32 50.96
C SER A 9 8.18 27.28 51.39
N ALA A 10 8.94 26.32 50.85
CA ALA A 10 10.40 26.32 50.94
C ALA A 10 10.95 27.14 49.76
N GLY A 11 11.40 28.35 50.05
CA GLY A 11 12.22 29.15 49.15
C GLY A 11 13.60 28.51 49.02
N ALA A 12 13.99 28.17 47.80
CA ALA A 12 15.37 27.85 47.44
C ALA A 12 15.90 29.01 46.60
N ASP A 13 16.86 29.73 47.17
CA ASP A 13 17.63 30.78 46.53
C ASP A 13 18.42 30.20 45.33
N LEU A 14 18.14 30.73 44.14
CA LEU A 14 18.93 30.53 42.93
C LEU A 14 20.12 31.48 42.98
N VAL A 15 21.29 30.93 43.26
CA VAL A 15 22.58 31.60 43.02
C VAL A 15 22.97 31.32 41.58
N ASP A 16 23.07 32.39 40.79
CA ASP A 16 23.71 32.40 39.47
C ASP A 16 25.17 31.98 39.59
N ASP A 17 25.52 30.80 39.05
CA ASP A 17 26.90 30.41 38.79
C ASP A 17 27.10 30.25 37.28
N SER A 18 27.26 31.40 36.63
CA SER A 18 27.64 31.50 35.23
C SER A 18 29.15 31.34 35.12
N GLY A 19 29.61 30.15 34.74
CA GLY A 19 30.97 29.98 34.26
C GLY A 19 31.42 28.54 34.29
N PHE A 20 32.08 28.13 33.20
CA PHE A 20 33.05 27.04 33.19
C PHE A 20 32.56 25.65 32.74
N PHE A 21 32.09 25.51 31.50
CA PHE A 21 32.37 24.29 30.72
C PHE A 21 32.64 24.63 29.26
N GLY A 22 33.84 24.25 28.81
CA GLY A 22 34.32 24.43 27.43
C GLY A 22 33.83 23.32 26.50
N ASP A 23 33.71 23.70 25.23
CA ASP A 23 33.15 22.95 24.09
C ASP A 23 33.92 21.68 23.65
N ASP A 24 34.93 21.23 24.37
CA ASP A 24 35.81 20.13 23.91
C ASP A 24 35.55 18.76 24.55
N ALA A 25 34.62 18.65 25.50
CA ALA A 25 34.35 17.38 26.18
C ALA A 25 33.35 16.44 25.45
N ASP A 26 32.57 16.95 24.48
CA ASP A 26 31.43 16.22 23.91
C ASP A 26 31.78 15.34 22.69
N LYS A 27 33.03 15.43 22.17
CA LYS A 27 33.52 14.54 21.10
C LYS A 27 34.13 13.24 21.63
N SER A 28 34.73 13.25 22.82
CA SER A 28 35.41 12.08 23.41
C SER A 28 34.45 11.02 23.97
N LEU A 29 33.25 11.43 24.39
CA LEU A 29 32.22 10.52 24.93
C LEU A 29 31.43 9.79 23.84
N ARG A 30 31.32 10.36 22.63
CA ARG A 30 30.65 9.70 21.50
C ARG A 30 31.49 8.64 20.80
N GLU A 31 32.82 8.73 20.84
CA GLU A 31 33.70 7.70 20.25
C GLU A 31 33.90 6.46 21.16
N ASN A 32 33.69 6.58 22.47
CA ASN A 32 33.87 5.46 23.41
C ASN A 32 32.63 4.57 23.62
N LEU A 33 31.49 4.89 23.00
CA LEU A 33 30.26 4.07 23.04
C LEU A 33 30.09 3.15 21.81
N LEU A 34 31.07 3.15 20.90
CA LEU A 34 31.11 2.31 19.69
C LEU A 34 32.24 1.27 19.71
N GLN A 35 32.77 0.92 20.90
CA GLN A 35 33.63 -0.25 20.99
C GLN A 35 32.79 -1.53 20.96
N PRO A 36 33.00 -2.42 19.97
CA PRO A 36 32.29 -3.68 19.89
C PRO A 36 32.80 -4.59 21.02
N THR A 37 31.93 -4.96 21.96
CA THR A 37 32.18 -6.08 22.85
C THR A 37 32.22 -7.35 22.02
N GLY A 38 33.42 -7.73 21.59
CA GLY A 38 33.73 -9.07 21.14
C GLY A 38 33.67 -10.02 22.34
N CYS A 39 32.68 -10.91 22.33
CA CYS A 39 32.67 -12.25 22.93
C CYS A 39 31.27 -12.83 22.69
N GLY A 40 31.18 -13.78 21.77
CA GLY A 40 29.91 -14.44 21.43
C GLY A 40 30.05 -15.32 20.20
N ASP A 41 30.85 -16.38 20.37
CA ASP A 41 31.09 -17.45 19.42
C ASP A 41 29.83 -18.04 18.78
N GLY A 42 29.96 -18.33 17.48
CA GLY A 42 29.37 -19.50 16.86
C GLY A 42 27.97 -19.33 16.29
N TYR A 43 27.87 -18.98 15.00
CA TYR A 43 27.02 -19.67 14.00
C TYR A 43 27.40 -19.15 12.60
N ASN A 44 28.60 -19.50 12.13
CA ASN A 44 28.88 -19.55 10.70
C ASN A 44 28.48 -20.95 10.21
N ALA A 45 27.27 -21.06 9.67
CA ALA A 45 26.83 -22.23 8.93
C ALA A 45 26.33 -21.78 7.55
N PHE A 46 27.25 -21.24 6.76
CA PHE A 46 27.19 -21.24 5.29
C PHE A 46 28.65 -21.12 4.80
N SER A 47 29.38 -22.22 4.95
CA SER A 47 30.63 -22.40 4.24
C SER A 47 30.30 -22.58 2.76
N GLU A 48 30.76 -21.65 1.94
CA GLU A 48 30.95 -21.87 0.51
C GLU A 48 31.78 -23.15 0.32
N PRO A 49 31.30 -24.14 -0.47
CA PRO A 49 32.15 -25.24 -0.87
C PRO A 49 33.20 -24.71 -1.84
N GLN A 50 34.44 -24.84 -1.42
CA GLN A 50 35.65 -24.66 -2.21
C GLN A 50 35.58 -25.56 -3.45
N GLU A 51 35.52 -24.94 -4.63
CA GLU A 51 35.61 -25.63 -5.91
C GLU A 51 36.97 -26.33 -6.04
N GLN A 52 36.93 -27.66 -6.13
CA GLN A 52 38.04 -28.47 -6.58
C GLN A 52 37.54 -29.29 -7.77
N GLY A 53 37.95 -28.85 -8.95
CA GLY A 53 37.39 -29.27 -10.22
C GLY A 53 37.61 -30.74 -10.54
N CYS A 54 36.62 -31.32 -11.22
CA CYS A 54 36.69 -32.44 -12.16
C CYS A 54 35.32 -32.51 -12.86
N GLY A 55 35.27 -32.44 -14.19
CA GLY A 55 34.13 -32.94 -14.96
C GLY A 55 33.37 -31.92 -15.78
N ASP A 56 33.90 -31.65 -16.97
CA ASP A 56 33.18 -31.22 -18.16
C ASP A 56 32.02 -32.18 -18.48
N VAL A 57 30.77 -31.77 -18.22
CA VAL A 57 29.57 -32.34 -18.84
C VAL A 57 28.39 -31.35 -18.76
N GLY A 58 28.05 -30.77 -19.92
CA GLY A 58 26.67 -30.51 -20.34
C GLY A 58 25.81 -29.56 -19.51
N GLY A 59 26.13 -28.25 -19.53
CA GLY A 59 25.19 -27.20 -19.15
C GLY A 59 24.31 -26.79 -20.34
N GLY A 60 23.01 -27.06 -20.25
CA GLY A 60 22.03 -26.62 -21.25
C GLY A 60 20.63 -27.11 -20.94
N PHE A 61 19.95 -26.49 -19.96
CA PHE A 61 18.49 -26.56 -19.83
C PHE A 61 18.03 -25.53 -18.79
N PHE A 62 17.06 -24.69 -19.14
CA PHE A 62 16.51 -23.52 -18.42
C PHE A 62 17.16 -22.16 -18.71
N ASP A 63 17.09 -21.73 -19.96
CA ASP A 63 16.97 -20.32 -20.31
C ASP A 63 16.14 -20.18 -21.59
N GLU A 64 14.89 -20.68 -21.58
CA GLU A 64 13.97 -20.47 -22.69
C GLU A 64 12.52 -20.62 -22.23
N ALA A 65 11.90 -19.48 -21.90
CA ALA A 65 10.46 -19.19 -22.03
C ALA A 65 10.12 -17.96 -21.19
N PHE A 66 10.24 -16.76 -21.78
CA PHE A 66 9.33 -15.63 -21.56
C PHE A 66 9.78 -14.45 -22.46
N ILE A 67 9.72 -14.66 -23.78
CA ILE A 67 9.56 -13.56 -24.74
C ILE A 67 8.10 -13.61 -25.13
N GLN A 68 7.31 -12.73 -24.54
CA GLN A 68 5.94 -12.49 -24.98
C GLN A 68 6.01 -11.24 -25.86
N GLU A 69 5.93 -11.46 -27.16
CA GLU A 69 5.78 -10.45 -28.18
C GLU A 69 4.53 -9.61 -27.86
N SER A 70 4.72 -8.30 -27.73
CA SER A 70 3.64 -7.33 -27.75
C SER A 70 3.88 -6.43 -28.96
N GLU A 71 3.52 -6.94 -30.14
CA GLU A 71 3.18 -6.11 -31.27
C GLU A 71 1.84 -5.44 -30.95
N PHE A 72 1.88 -4.14 -30.62
CA PHE A 72 0.70 -3.30 -30.59
C PHE A 72 0.94 -2.19 -31.59
N GLU A 73 0.22 -2.28 -32.71
CA GLU A 73 0.31 -1.35 -33.82
C GLU A 73 -0.06 0.08 -33.39
N ASP A 74 0.87 0.99 -33.64
CA ASP A 74 0.64 2.43 -33.68
C ASP A 74 -0.15 2.78 -34.94
N SER A 75 -1.43 3.11 -34.77
CA SER A 75 -2.18 3.91 -35.73
C SER A 75 -3.39 4.52 -35.07
N LEU A 76 -3.26 5.72 -34.49
CA LEU A 76 -4.33 6.71 -34.51
C LEU A 76 -3.79 8.13 -34.53
N THR A 77 -4.26 8.82 -35.56
CA THR A 77 -4.06 10.19 -35.97
C THR A 77 -4.35 11.22 -34.86
N SER A 78 -3.39 12.13 -34.72
CA SER A 78 -3.52 13.44 -34.09
C SER A 78 -4.66 14.25 -34.72
N SER A 79 -5.72 14.52 -33.95
CA SER A 79 -6.55 15.73 -34.16
C SER A 79 -7.09 16.20 -32.81
N THR A 80 -6.40 17.17 -32.22
CA THR A 80 -6.80 17.86 -30.99
C THR A 80 -7.75 19.00 -31.36
N PRO A 81 -9.04 18.98 -30.94
CA PRO A 81 -9.90 20.15 -31.07
C PRO A 81 -9.58 21.17 -29.96
N PRO A 82 -9.73 22.48 -30.22
CA PRO A 82 -9.45 23.52 -29.23
C PRO A 82 -10.53 23.56 -28.14
N PRO A 83 -10.17 23.99 -26.90
CA PRO A 83 -11.12 24.08 -25.79
C PRO A 83 -12.08 25.27 -25.95
N PRO A 84 -13.33 25.17 -25.46
CA PRO A 84 -14.28 26.28 -25.47
C PRO A 84 -13.90 27.35 -24.43
N THR A 85 -13.85 28.60 -24.91
CA THR A 85 -13.72 29.84 -24.15
C THR A 85 -14.92 30.02 -23.20
N ILE A 86 -14.71 29.84 -21.90
CA ILE A 86 -15.68 30.19 -20.86
C ILE A 86 -15.29 31.55 -20.30
N SER A 87 -16.12 32.55 -20.61
CA SER A 87 -16.08 33.90 -20.04
C SER A 87 -16.38 33.87 -18.53
N PRO A 88 -15.70 34.70 -17.71
CA PRO A 88 -16.01 34.83 -16.29
C PRO A 88 -17.19 35.79 -16.06
N PRO A 89 -18.13 35.50 -15.14
CA PRO A 89 -19.05 36.51 -14.65
C PRO A 89 -18.37 37.43 -13.63
N SER A 90 -18.63 38.72 -13.81
CA SER A 90 -18.16 39.88 -13.05
C SER A 90 -18.26 39.72 -11.54
N ARG A 91 -17.14 40.02 -10.87
CA ARG A 91 -17.04 40.22 -9.42
C ARG A 91 -17.48 41.64 -9.09
N ALA A 92 -18.71 41.81 -8.61
CA ALA A 92 -19.18 43.06 -8.03
C ALA A 92 -18.77 43.14 -6.56
N SER A 93 -18.28 44.32 -6.19
CA SER A 93 -17.88 44.72 -4.84
C SER A 93 -19.08 45.30 -4.08
N SER A 94 -19.27 44.86 -2.84
CA SER A 94 -20.04 45.57 -1.80
C SER A 94 -19.52 45.08 -0.45
N GLU A 95 -18.67 45.86 0.21
CA GLU A 95 -19.02 46.86 1.22
C GLU A 95 -19.70 46.28 2.48
N ALA A 96 -18.88 46.22 3.53
CA ALA A 96 -19.14 46.46 4.94
C ALA A 96 -20.59 46.42 5.46
N PHE A 97 -20.82 45.59 6.47
CA PHE A 97 -21.53 46.01 7.70
C PHE A 97 -21.02 45.21 8.90
N SER A 98 -20.46 45.92 9.88
CA SER A 98 -20.33 45.45 11.26
C SER A 98 -21.69 45.58 11.94
N THR A 99 -22.13 44.56 12.66
CA THR A 99 -22.76 44.75 13.98
C THR A 99 -22.93 43.44 14.73
N THR A 100 -22.42 43.45 15.95
CA THR A 100 -22.64 42.55 17.07
C THR A 100 -24.12 42.26 17.34
N SER A 101 -24.48 40.99 17.52
CA SER A 101 -25.67 40.62 18.30
C SER A 101 -25.48 39.24 18.93
N ALA A 102 -25.21 39.23 20.23
CA ALA A 102 -25.30 38.06 21.07
C ALA A 102 -26.78 37.77 21.36
N ALA A 103 -27.26 36.61 20.92
CA ALA A 103 -28.52 36.04 21.36
C ALA A 103 -28.31 34.55 21.68
N PRO A 104 -28.69 34.07 22.87
CA PRO A 104 -28.63 32.65 23.19
C PRO A 104 -29.82 31.95 22.53
N LEU A 105 -29.55 31.12 21.52
CA LEU A 105 -30.53 30.18 20.97
C LEU A 105 -30.73 29.04 21.97
N ALA A 106 -31.74 29.19 22.82
CA ALA A 106 -32.33 28.07 23.54
C ALA A 106 -33.10 27.20 22.54
N ASN A 107 -32.52 26.07 22.14
CA ASN A 107 -33.22 25.02 21.40
C ASN A 107 -34.17 24.30 22.37
N SER A 108 -35.40 24.79 22.44
CA SER A 108 -36.55 24.07 22.99
C SER A 108 -36.95 22.98 21.98
N LEU A 109 -36.41 21.78 22.18
CA LEU A 109 -36.85 20.57 21.50
C LEU A 109 -38.03 20.02 22.31
N ASP A 110 -39.24 20.44 21.94
CA ASP A 110 -40.48 19.83 22.45
C ASP A 110 -40.64 18.44 21.81
N ASP A 111 -40.62 17.40 22.65
CA ASP A 111 -40.53 15.97 22.32
C ASP A 111 -41.90 15.32 21.97
N ASP A 112 -42.95 16.14 21.76
CA ASP A 112 -44.34 15.66 21.61
C ASP A 112 -44.81 15.51 20.15
N GLY A 113 -43.96 15.83 19.15
CA GLY A 113 -44.35 15.84 17.73
C GLY A 113 -44.18 14.52 16.97
N LEU A 114 -43.51 13.52 17.54
CA LEU A 114 -43.12 12.28 16.81
C LEU A 114 -43.99 11.07 17.12
N ALA A 115 -44.96 11.19 18.05
CA ALA A 115 -45.87 10.11 18.41
C ALA A 115 -47.03 9.92 17.42
N THR A 116 -47.41 10.96 16.66
CA THR A 116 -48.67 10.92 15.87
C THR A 116 -48.50 10.43 14.43
N LEU A 117 -47.28 10.36 13.89
CA LEU A 117 -47.03 9.84 12.53
C LEU A 117 -46.64 8.35 12.50
N ARG A 118 -46.59 7.68 13.66
CA ARG A 118 -46.27 6.25 13.76
C ARG A 118 -47.49 5.33 13.87
N ALA A 119 -48.70 5.87 13.94
CA ALA A 119 -49.93 5.10 14.09
C ALA A 119 -50.52 4.58 12.76
N ASP A 120 -50.23 5.23 11.62
CA ASP A 120 -50.84 4.88 10.32
C ASP A 120 -49.96 4.04 9.39
N ILE A 121 -48.71 3.76 9.77
CA ILE A 121 -47.95 2.65 9.19
C ILE A 121 -48.24 1.41 10.02
N SER A 122 -49.52 1.09 10.17
CA SER A 122 -49.98 -0.23 10.56
C SER A 122 -49.64 -1.14 9.38
N THR A 123 -48.37 -1.57 9.37
CA THR A 123 -47.81 -2.54 8.45
C THR A 123 -48.77 -3.71 8.36
N SER A 124 -49.45 -3.82 7.22
CA SER A 124 -49.99 -5.06 6.74
C SER A 124 -48.83 -6.03 6.61
N THR A 125 -48.49 -6.71 7.71
CA THR A 125 -47.72 -7.95 7.69
C THR A 125 -48.63 -8.98 7.03
N THR A 126 -48.83 -8.85 5.72
CA THR A 126 -49.29 -9.95 4.90
C THR A 126 -48.29 -11.06 5.16
N ALA A 127 -48.72 -12.07 5.91
CA ALA A 127 -47.98 -13.31 6.08
C ALA A 127 -47.60 -13.76 4.67
N THR A 128 -46.33 -13.55 4.31
CA THR A 128 -45.78 -14.03 3.06
C THR A 128 -45.72 -15.53 3.19
N ASP A 129 -46.83 -16.16 2.81
CA ASP A 129 -46.98 -17.60 2.67
C ASP A 129 -45.81 -18.10 1.81
N GLY A 130 -44.89 -18.82 2.45
CA GLY A 130 -43.79 -19.61 1.91
C GLY A 130 -43.36 -19.42 0.45
N TYR A 131 -43.12 -18.19 -0.04
CA TYR A 131 -42.60 -17.98 -1.38
C TYR A 131 -41.19 -18.59 -1.47
N ILE A 132 -41.11 -19.79 -2.06
CA ILE A 132 -39.85 -20.44 -2.43
C ILE A 132 -39.24 -19.57 -3.52
N TYR A 133 -38.06 -19.00 -3.24
CA TYR A 133 -37.33 -18.23 -4.23
C TYR A 133 -37.01 -19.10 -5.45
N ALA A 134 -37.51 -18.69 -6.61
CA ALA A 134 -37.15 -19.24 -7.92
C ALA A 134 -36.64 -18.08 -8.80
N PRO A 135 -35.36 -18.09 -9.21
CA PRO A 135 -34.85 -17.06 -10.12
C PRO A 135 -35.55 -17.16 -11.48
N ASP A 136 -35.61 -16.03 -12.20
CA ASP A 136 -36.18 -15.97 -13.55
C ASP A 136 -35.45 -16.96 -14.50
N PRO A 137 -36.17 -17.90 -15.14
CA PRO A 137 -35.56 -18.89 -16.02
C PRO A 137 -34.81 -18.27 -17.21
N LEU A 138 -35.22 -17.08 -17.70
CA LEU A 138 -34.53 -16.40 -18.79
C LEU A 138 -33.15 -15.89 -18.36
N ILE A 139 -33.01 -15.45 -17.11
CA ILE A 139 -31.71 -15.03 -16.55
C ILE A 139 -30.79 -16.24 -16.42
N LEU A 140 -31.30 -17.37 -15.91
CA LEU A 140 -30.52 -18.60 -15.77
C LEU A 140 -30.08 -19.18 -17.13
N ALA A 141 -30.92 -19.08 -18.17
CA ALA A 141 -30.58 -19.55 -19.51
C ALA A 141 -29.42 -18.74 -20.12
N ASN A 142 -29.38 -17.43 -19.85
CA ASN A 142 -28.34 -16.53 -20.36
C ASN A 142 -27.04 -16.57 -19.54
N GLN A 143 -27.09 -17.10 -18.31
CA GLN A 143 -25.94 -17.22 -17.41
C GLN A 143 -25.86 -18.65 -16.87
N PRO A 144 -25.32 -19.60 -17.66
CA PRO A 144 -25.19 -20.98 -17.22
C PRO A 144 -24.34 -21.07 -15.94
N PRO A 145 -24.59 -22.07 -15.07
CA PRO A 145 -23.79 -22.26 -13.88
C PRO A 145 -22.31 -22.44 -14.24
N ALA A 146 -21.43 -21.85 -13.44
CA ALA A 146 -19.99 -22.00 -13.63
C ALA A 146 -19.61 -23.49 -13.66
N ALA A 147 -18.86 -23.90 -14.69
CA ALA A 147 -18.41 -25.28 -14.81
C ALA A 147 -17.58 -25.68 -13.60
N SER A 148 -17.75 -26.91 -13.11
CA SER A 148 -16.93 -27.44 -12.03
C SER A 148 -15.49 -27.59 -12.51
N ASP A 149 -14.58 -26.80 -11.96
CA ASP A 149 -13.15 -26.93 -12.22
C ASP A 149 -12.58 -28.11 -11.41
N PRO A 150 -12.11 -29.20 -12.07
CA PRO A 150 -11.54 -30.35 -11.37
C PRO A 150 -10.20 -30.02 -10.68
N SER A 151 -9.56 -28.91 -11.04
CA SER A 151 -8.32 -28.44 -10.41
C SER A 151 -8.54 -27.58 -9.15
N SER A 152 -9.80 -27.23 -8.85
CA SER A 152 -10.13 -26.45 -7.66
C SER A 152 -9.81 -27.22 -6.38
N LEU A 153 -8.97 -26.63 -5.53
CA LEU A 153 -8.67 -27.14 -4.19
C LEU A 153 -9.89 -27.10 -3.25
N TYR A 154 -10.93 -26.32 -3.60
CA TYR A 154 -12.13 -26.18 -2.80
C TYR A 154 -13.29 -26.92 -3.44
N SER A 155 -13.96 -27.76 -2.65
CA SER A 155 -15.15 -28.49 -3.11
C SER A 155 -16.28 -27.50 -3.47
N PRO A 156 -16.99 -27.71 -4.60
CA PRO A 156 -18.14 -26.90 -4.98
C PRO A 156 -19.19 -26.86 -3.86
N LEU A 157 -19.79 -25.69 -3.66
CA LEU A 157 -20.85 -25.52 -2.67
C LEU A 157 -22.18 -26.03 -3.25
N THR A 158 -22.52 -27.29 -2.99
CA THR A 158 -23.79 -27.89 -3.45
C THR A 158 -24.98 -27.56 -2.55
N THR A 159 -24.74 -27.21 -1.29
CA THR A 159 -25.79 -26.85 -0.33
C THR A 159 -25.29 -25.74 0.57
N SER A 160 -26.14 -24.75 0.84
CA SER A 160 -25.78 -23.65 1.75
C SER A 160 -25.47 -24.19 3.15
N ARG A 161 -24.28 -23.86 3.66
CA ARG A 161 -23.85 -24.23 5.02
C ARG A 161 -24.45 -23.32 6.09
N PHE A 162 -24.84 -22.09 5.73
CA PHE A 162 -25.44 -21.13 6.66
C PHE A 162 -26.88 -20.85 6.25
N LYS A 163 -27.82 -21.10 7.16
CA LYS A 163 -29.25 -20.86 6.90
C LYS A 163 -29.63 -19.38 7.01
N THR A 164 -28.86 -18.59 7.77
CA THR A 164 -29.14 -17.17 8.02
C THR A 164 -27.87 -16.33 7.89
N SER A 165 -28.04 -15.05 7.53
CA SER A 165 -26.96 -14.07 7.49
C SER A 165 -26.32 -13.86 8.88
N ALA A 166 -27.12 -13.96 9.95
CA ALA A 166 -26.64 -13.90 11.32
C ALA A 166 -25.69 -15.06 11.67
N ALA A 167 -26.01 -16.30 11.25
CA ALA A 167 -25.12 -17.45 11.46
C ALA A 167 -23.79 -17.30 10.69
N ALA A 168 -23.84 -16.79 9.45
CA ALA A 168 -22.64 -16.49 8.68
C ALA A 168 -21.81 -15.36 9.31
N ALA A 169 -22.47 -14.31 9.83
CA ALA A 169 -21.81 -13.23 10.54
C ALA A 169 -21.13 -13.73 11.82
N ALA A 170 -21.83 -14.52 12.65
CA ALA A 170 -21.28 -15.15 13.84
C ALA A 170 -20.06 -16.03 13.52
N HIS A 171 -20.12 -16.81 12.43
CA HIS A 171 -18.98 -17.60 11.98
C HIS A 171 -17.78 -16.73 11.52
N ARG A 172 -18.03 -15.56 10.92
CA ARG A 172 -16.97 -14.62 10.54
C ARG A 172 -16.38 -13.88 11.74
N THR A 173 -17.17 -13.59 12.77
CA THR A 173 -16.75 -12.82 13.94
C THR A 173 -16.24 -13.67 15.10
N ARG A 174 -16.42 -15.00 15.06
CA ARG A 174 -15.92 -15.91 16.10
C ARG A 174 -14.42 -15.76 16.31
N ALA A 175 -14.00 -15.79 17.57
CA ALA A 175 -12.59 -15.84 17.93
C ALA A 175 -11.97 -17.15 17.40
N ARG A 176 -10.94 -17.01 16.58
CA ARG A 176 -10.11 -18.10 16.05
C ARG A 176 -8.84 -18.30 16.86
N LEU A 177 -8.36 -17.25 17.53
CA LEU A 177 -7.31 -17.33 18.57
C LEU A 177 -7.83 -16.65 19.84
N PRO A 178 -7.41 -17.13 21.01
CA PRO A 178 -7.86 -16.58 22.28
C PRO A 178 -7.44 -15.12 22.43
N ALA A 179 -8.20 -14.39 23.24
CA ALA A 179 -7.88 -13.01 23.59
C ALA A 179 -6.63 -12.95 24.48
N LYS A 180 -5.90 -11.82 24.40
CA LYS A 180 -4.72 -11.57 25.24
C LYS A 180 -5.15 -11.05 26.62
N SER A 181 -5.88 -11.89 27.35
CA SER A 181 -6.54 -11.53 28.62
C SER A 181 -5.60 -11.30 29.81
N GLN A 182 -4.28 -11.33 29.60
CA GLN A 182 -3.27 -11.11 30.64
C GLN A 182 -3.13 -9.63 31.05
N ALA A 183 -3.73 -8.71 30.29
CA ALA A 183 -3.64 -7.28 30.53
C ALA A 183 -4.54 -6.83 31.69
N GLN A 184 -3.92 -6.29 32.74
CA GLN A 184 -4.62 -5.81 33.94
C GLN A 184 -5.17 -4.39 33.78
N ASP A 185 -4.60 -3.61 32.87
CA ASP A 185 -4.89 -2.19 32.61
C ASP A 185 -6.11 -1.97 31.71
N ILE A 186 -6.69 -3.03 31.13
CA ILE A 186 -7.75 -2.93 30.11
C ILE A 186 -8.98 -2.15 30.57
N ALA A 187 -9.45 -2.40 31.81
CA ALA A 187 -10.65 -1.75 32.34
C ALA A 187 -10.43 -0.24 32.52
N THR A 188 -9.25 0.13 33.06
CA THR A 188 -8.85 1.53 33.26
C THR A 188 -8.70 2.27 31.94
N VAL A 189 -7.99 1.68 30.97
CA VAL A 189 -7.77 2.28 29.66
C VAL A 189 -9.08 2.47 28.91
N LYS A 190 -10.01 1.51 28.99
CA LYS A 190 -11.33 1.60 28.35
C LYS A 190 -12.20 2.69 28.97
N ALA A 191 -12.15 2.85 30.30
CA ALA A 191 -12.98 3.81 31.02
C ALA A 191 -12.47 5.26 30.90
N HIS A 192 -11.16 5.47 30.90
CA HIS A 192 -10.57 6.81 31.03
C HIS A 192 -9.51 7.15 29.99
N GLY A 193 -9.03 6.17 29.22
CA GLY A 193 -7.88 6.33 28.33
C GLY A 193 -8.21 6.76 26.90
N ARG A 194 -9.47 6.71 26.47
CA ARG A 194 -9.84 6.92 25.05
C ARG A 194 -9.31 8.25 24.51
N ASP A 195 -9.68 9.36 25.12
CA ASP A 195 -9.35 10.70 24.60
C ASP A 195 -7.83 10.91 24.57
N TYR A 196 -7.14 10.51 25.63
CA TYR A 196 -5.69 10.59 25.72
C TYR A 196 -4.99 9.79 24.61
N TRP A 197 -5.36 8.53 24.44
CA TRP A 197 -4.70 7.65 23.48
C TRP A 197 -5.05 8.00 22.03
N VAL A 198 -6.28 8.40 21.74
CA VAL A 198 -6.68 8.83 20.39
C VAL A 198 -5.86 10.04 19.94
N VAL A 199 -5.74 11.07 20.78
CA VAL A 199 -4.89 12.24 20.49
C VAL A 199 -3.44 11.82 20.25
N ARG A 200 -2.91 10.91 21.08
CA ARG A 200 -1.54 10.42 20.93
C ARG A 200 -1.32 9.61 19.65
N ILE A 201 -2.28 8.76 19.28
CA ILE A 201 -2.26 7.98 18.04
C ILE A 201 -2.31 8.92 16.83
N TYR A 202 -3.23 9.89 16.84
CA TYR A 202 -3.35 10.89 15.79
C TYR A 202 -2.03 11.66 15.60
N ASN A 203 -1.46 12.16 16.69
CA ASN A 203 -0.18 12.89 16.67
C ASN A 203 0.96 12.00 16.13
N ALA A 204 0.98 10.72 16.47
CA ALA A 204 1.95 9.77 15.90
C ALA A 204 1.74 9.55 14.40
N MET A 205 0.50 9.46 13.92
CA MET A 205 0.18 9.31 12.49
C MET A 205 0.71 10.47 11.67
N ILE A 206 0.57 11.71 12.16
CA ILE A 206 1.04 12.90 11.44
C ILE A 206 2.53 13.20 11.63
N ASN A 207 3.15 12.71 12.72
CA ASN A 207 4.56 13.00 12.99
C ASN A 207 5.48 12.44 11.90
N SER A 208 6.24 13.29 11.20
CA SER A 208 7.14 12.89 10.12
C SER A 208 8.63 12.98 10.45
N THR A 209 9.02 13.12 11.72
CA THR A 209 10.44 13.27 12.12
C THR A 209 11.26 12.02 11.83
N ASP A 210 10.76 10.85 12.25
CA ASP A 210 11.54 9.60 12.31
C ASP A 210 11.07 8.57 11.28
N VAL A 211 10.71 9.02 10.08
CA VAL A 211 10.13 8.14 9.03
C VAL A 211 11.19 7.23 8.41
N THR A 212 10.99 5.92 8.55
CA THR A 212 11.85 4.86 8.02
C THR A 212 11.48 4.43 6.59
N ASP A 213 10.27 4.76 6.10
CA ASP A 213 9.90 4.51 4.70
C ASP A 213 10.87 5.19 3.73
N GLY A 214 11.16 4.53 2.60
CA GLY A 214 12.06 5.05 1.57
C GLY A 214 11.66 6.47 1.11
N VAL A 215 12.65 7.30 0.77
CA VAL A 215 12.45 8.71 0.40
C VAL A 215 11.46 8.89 -0.77
N LYS A 216 11.44 7.93 -1.69
CA LYS A 216 10.53 7.89 -2.85
C LYS A 216 9.22 7.13 -2.61
N SER A 217 9.00 6.63 -1.39
CA SER A 217 7.78 5.91 -1.03
C SER A 217 6.57 6.84 -1.15
N VAL A 218 5.54 6.41 -1.87
CA VAL A 218 4.27 7.15 -1.99
C VAL A 218 3.67 7.41 -0.60
N HIS A 219 3.82 6.47 0.32
CA HIS A 219 3.34 6.63 1.70
C HIS A 219 4.03 7.79 2.40
N ARG A 220 5.36 7.93 2.30
CA ARG A 220 6.09 9.06 2.89
C ARG A 220 5.70 10.39 2.24
N VAL A 221 5.55 10.42 0.92
CA VAL A 221 5.21 11.62 0.16
C VAL A 221 3.85 12.21 0.59
N ARG A 222 2.86 11.35 0.88
CA ARG A 222 1.51 11.71 1.37
C ARG A 222 1.47 12.35 2.76
N PHE A 223 2.56 12.34 3.52
CA PHE A 223 2.64 13.00 4.83
C PHE A 223 3.67 14.13 4.85
N THR A 224 4.69 14.06 3.99
CA THR A 224 5.80 15.04 4.00
C THR A 224 5.70 16.12 2.93
N LYS A 225 5.07 15.82 1.78
CA LYS A 225 5.04 16.75 0.63
C LYS A 225 3.64 17.15 0.21
N LYS A 226 2.65 16.28 0.39
CA LYS A 226 1.27 16.50 -0.03
C LYS A 226 0.35 16.02 1.08
N ILE A 227 -0.51 16.90 1.60
CA ILE A 227 -1.59 16.50 2.50
C ILE A 227 -2.59 15.66 1.68
N ALA A 228 -2.57 14.35 1.87
CA ALA A 228 -3.37 13.41 1.08
C ALA A 228 -4.63 12.92 1.81
N PHE A 229 -4.71 13.10 3.12
CA PHE A 229 -5.80 12.64 3.96
C PHE A 229 -6.42 13.84 4.67
N ASP A 230 -7.74 13.79 4.84
CA ASP A 230 -8.44 14.77 5.67
C ASP A 230 -8.11 14.54 7.15
N PRO A 231 -7.94 15.59 7.97
CA PRO A 231 -7.69 15.44 9.40
C PRO A 231 -8.78 14.63 10.13
N LEU A 232 -10.05 14.75 9.75
CA LEU A 232 -11.14 14.01 10.39
C LEU A 232 -11.05 12.51 10.07
N ASP A 233 -10.64 12.15 8.86
CA ASP A 233 -10.40 10.75 8.48
C ASP A 233 -9.26 10.13 9.31
N LEU A 234 -8.21 10.90 9.59
CA LEU A 234 -7.09 10.44 10.42
C LEU A 234 -7.50 10.29 11.90
N GLU A 235 -8.34 11.18 12.42
CA GLU A 235 -8.90 11.06 13.77
C GLU A 235 -9.84 9.85 13.89
N ALA A 236 -10.71 9.64 12.90
CA ALA A 236 -11.56 8.46 12.83
C ALA A 236 -10.74 7.16 12.78
N ALA A 237 -9.64 7.15 12.01
CA ALA A 237 -8.71 6.02 11.99
C ALA A 237 -8.00 5.83 13.34
N ALA A 238 -7.65 6.89 14.06
CA ALA A 238 -7.08 6.80 15.40
C ALA A 238 -8.05 6.16 16.41
N HIS A 239 -9.34 6.50 16.35
CA HIS A 239 -10.38 5.81 17.11
C HIS A 239 -10.47 4.32 16.75
N ALA A 240 -10.44 3.98 15.46
CA ALA A 240 -10.48 2.59 15.02
C ALA A 240 -9.26 1.78 15.49
N VAL A 241 -8.07 2.40 15.52
CA VAL A 241 -6.85 1.79 16.08
C VAL A 241 -7.01 1.52 17.57
N PHE A 242 -7.54 2.47 18.33
CA PHE A 242 -7.82 2.28 19.76
C PHE A 242 -8.79 1.10 19.98
N ASP A 243 -9.91 1.09 19.26
CA ASP A 243 -10.94 0.06 19.41
C ASP A 243 -10.44 -1.35 19.04
N GLU A 244 -9.67 -1.48 17.96
CA GLU A 244 -9.10 -2.77 17.56
C GLU A 244 -7.98 -3.22 18.52
N ALA A 245 -7.20 -2.29 19.09
CA ALA A 245 -6.22 -2.62 20.12
C ALA A 245 -6.87 -3.18 21.39
N ILE A 246 -8.00 -2.61 21.84
CA ILE A 246 -8.79 -3.19 22.95
C ILE A 246 -9.37 -4.55 22.54
N ALA A 247 -9.88 -4.68 21.32
CA ALA A 247 -10.48 -5.92 20.83
C ALA A 247 -9.49 -7.10 20.81
N VAL A 248 -8.18 -6.87 20.63
CA VAL A 248 -7.15 -7.94 20.74
C VAL A 248 -7.13 -8.55 22.14
N HIS A 249 -7.38 -7.77 23.19
CA HIS A 249 -7.36 -8.23 24.58
C HIS A 249 -8.71 -8.74 25.09
N GLU A 250 -9.85 -8.27 24.56
CA GLU A 250 -11.19 -8.76 24.93
C GLU A 250 -11.66 -9.92 24.04
N ARG A 251 -11.58 -9.73 22.71
CA ARG A 251 -12.16 -10.63 21.70
C ARG A 251 -11.14 -11.61 21.14
N GLY A 252 -9.87 -11.20 21.06
CA GLY A 252 -8.81 -11.95 20.38
C GLY A 252 -8.92 -11.89 18.85
N TRP A 253 -8.32 -12.86 18.16
CA TRP A 253 -8.22 -12.85 16.70
C TRP A 253 -9.43 -13.50 16.04
N ASN A 254 -10.24 -12.78 15.26
CA ASN A 254 -11.39 -13.37 14.53
C ASN A 254 -11.16 -13.57 13.03
N ARG A 255 -10.06 -13.04 12.47
CA ARG A 255 -9.76 -13.15 11.04
C ARG A 255 -9.22 -14.54 10.69
N PRO A 256 -9.21 -14.94 9.41
CA PRO A 256 -8.57 -16.18 8.99
C PRO A 256 -7.15 -16.37 9.52
N ARG A 257 -6.85 -17.60 9.95
CA ARG A 257 -5.56 -17.96 10.56
C ARG A 257 -4.38 -17.79 9.59
N VAL A 258 -4.63 -17.88 8.28
CA VAL A 258 -3.62 -17.65 7.23
C VAL A 258 -2.96 -16.27 7.32
N TYR A 259 -3.65 -15.28 7.87
CA TYR A 259 -3.11 -13.93 8.05
C TYR A 259 -2.33 -13.78 9.37
N HIS A 260 -2.60 -14.65 10.35
CA HIS A 260 -1.95 -14.55 11.65
C HIS A 260 -0.59 -15.26 11.63
N LYS A 261 0.44 -14.60 12.15
CA LYS A 261 1.79 -15.16 12.25
C LYS A 261 2.13 -15.42 13.72
N ASN A 262 2.17 -16.69 14.10
CA ASN A 262 2.62 -17.09 15.44
C ASN A 262 4.12 -16.80 15.57
N THR A 263 4.47 -15.77 16.33
CA THR A 263 5.88 -15.49 16.63
C THR A 263 6.19 -15.91 18.05
N VAL A 264 6.97 -16.99 18.19
CA VAL A 264 7.28 -17.61 19.49
C VAL A 264 8.65 -17.18 20.02
N ARG A 265 9.59 -16.77 19.14
CA ARG A 265 10.98 -16.43 19.51
C ARG A 265 11.53 -15.27 18.68
N GLY A 266 12.49 -14.53 19.26
CA GLY A 266 13.27 -13.49 18.60
C GLY A 266 12.67 -12.07 18.72
N LYS A 267 13.17 -11.15 17.88
CA LYS A 267 12.82 -9.71 17.89
C LYS A 267 11.35 -9.41 17.55
N LEU A 268 10.63 -10.42 17.05
CA LEU A 268 9.23 -10.31 16.61
C LEU A 268 8.24 -10.75 17.71
N VAL A 269 8.74 -11.13 18.89
CA VAL A 269 7.90 -11.53 20.02
C VAL A 269 7.10 -10.34 20.48
N ASP A 270 5.80 -10.58 20.72
CA ASP A 270 4.89 -9.56 21.22
C ASP A 270 5.14 -9.29 22.71
N ILE A 271 5.97 -8.30 23.00
CA ILE A 271 6.24 -7.81 24.36
C ILE A 271 5.02 -7.13 25.01
N SER A 272 4.02 -6.74 24.21
CA SER A 272 2.84 -6.00 24.66
C SER A 272 1.64 -6.90 24.96
N GLY A 273 1.84 -8.22 25.05
CA GLY A 273 0.77 -9.18 25.35
C GLY A 273 0.10 -8.96 26.71
N GLY A 274 0.85 -8.44 27.70
CA GLY A 274 0.39 -8.28 29.09
C GLY A 274 -0.04 -6.85 29.49
N SER A 275 -0.04 -5.87 28.58
CA SER A 275 -0.49 -4.50 28.88
C SER A 275 -1.02 -3.82 27.62
N VAL A 276 -2.23 -3.27 27.73
CA VAL A 276 -2.88 -2.49 26.66
C VAL A 276 -2.14 -1.17 26.46
N GLU A 277 -1.72 -0.49 27.52
CA GLU A 277 -1.00 0.78 27.42
C GLU A 277 0.34 0.61 26.70
N LEU A 278 1.07 -0.46 27.03
CA LEU A 278 2.31 -0.80 26.34
C LEU A 278 2.04 -1.07 24.85
N ARG A 279 0.95 -1.78 24.51
CA ARG A 279 0.56 -2.04 23.12
C ARG A 279 0.26 -0.74 22.38
N LEU A 280 -0.57 0.14 22.94
CA LEU A 280 -0.91 1.43 22.33
C LEU A 280 0.32 2.31 22.13
N SER A 281 1.23 2.32 23.11
CA SER A 281 2.52 3.00 23.00
C SER A 281 3.37 2.46 21.85
N ARG A 282 3.46 1.13 21.69
CA ARG A 282 4.17 0.50 20.57
C ARG A 282 3.50 0.78 19.23
N ILE A 283 2.17 0.79 19.16
CA ILE A 283 1.45 1.19 17.95
C ILE A 283 1.79 2.63 17.57
N CYS A 284 1.82 3.57 18.53
CA CYS A 284 2.23 4.95 18.27
C CYS A 284 3.65 5.03 17.71
N LEU A 285 4.60 4.28 18.26
CA LEU A 285 5.97 4.21 17.73
C LEU A 285 5.96 3.79 16.25
N VAL A 286 5.26 2.70 15.92
CA VAL A 286 5.19 2.17 14.55
C VAL A 286 4.53 3.16 13.58
N LEU A 287 3.46 3.85 14.00
CA LEU A 287 2.78 4.86 13.17
C LEU A 287 3.65 6.11 12.94
N GLY A 288 4.45 6.50 13.93
CA GLY A 288 5.43 7.57 13.80
C GLY A 288 6.52 7.24 12.78
N GLU A 289 7.09 6.04 12.88
CA GLU A 289 8.20 5.61 12.04
C GLU A 289 7.77 5.15 10.64
N THR A 290 6.57 4.62 10.49
CA THR A 290 6.15 3.87 9.28
C THR A 290 4.81 4.37 8.75
N LYS A 291 4.83 5.26 7.77
CA LYS A 291 3.64 5.82 7.10
C LYS A 291 2.90 4.82 6.23
N SER A 292 3.57 3.77 5.77
CA SER A 292 2.88 2.63 5.17
C SER A 292 2.04 1.83 6.18
N ALA A 293 2.27 1.96 7.50
CA ALA A 293 1.39 1.42 8.54
C ALA A 293 0.23 2.38 8.87
N VAL A 294 0.41 3.69 8.70
CA VAL A 294 -0.69 4.66 8.79
C VAL A 294 -1.74 4.40 7.69
N ASP A 295 -1.30 4.11 6.46
CA ASP A 295 -2.20 3.73 5.35
C ASP A 295 -2.99 2.43 5.66
N ASP A 296 -2.35 1.46 6.32
CA ASP A 296 -3.01 0.23 6.78
C ASP A 296 -4.11 0.52 7.82
N ALA A 297 -3.88 1.51 8.70
CA ALA A 297 -4.82 1.91 9.74
C ALA A 297 -6.04 2.62 9.15
N VAL A 298 -5.81 3.57 8.21
CA VAL A 298 -6.87 4.28 7.50
C VAL A 298 -7.73 3.30 6.67
N ARG A 299 -7.11 2.31 6.01
CA ARG A 299 -7.85 1.29 5.25
C ARG A 299 -8.62 0.30 6.12
N GLY A 300 -8.17 0.11 7.37
CA GLY A 300 -8.79 -0.82 8.32
C GLY A 300 -8.60 -2.30 7.97
N GLY A 301 -9.59 -3.12 8.30
CA GLY A 301 -9.65 -4.53 7.88
C GLY A 301 -8.60 -5.43 8.53
N VAL A 302 -7.98 -6.31 7.72
CA VAL A 302 -6.97 -7.27 8.20
C VAL A 302 -5.64 -6.58 8.50
N THR A 303 -5.26 -5.56 7.73
CA THR A 303 -3.98 -4.86 7.91
C THR A 303 -3.94 -4.08 9.22
N LEU A 304 -5.04 -3.42 9.59
CA LEU A 304 -5.19 -2.79 10.91
C LEU A 304 -5.14 -3.84 12.04
N ALA A 305 -5.85 -4.96 11.88
CA ALA A 305 -5.83 -6.02 12.88
C ALA A 305 -4.41 -6.59 13.09
N LEU A 306 -3.61 -6.74 12.03
CA LEU A 306 -2.21 -7.19 12.15
C LEU A 306 -1.33 -6.17 12.87
N LEU A 307 -1.53 -4.87 12.63
CA LEU A 307 -0.83 -3.81 13.36
C LEU A 307 -1.16 -3.85 14.86
N CYS A 308 -2.45 -3.99 15.19
CA CYS A 308 -2.90 -4.00 16.58
C CYS A 308 -2.54 -5.30 17.31
N ASP A 309 -2.52 -6.45 16.62
CA ASP A 309 -2.18 -7.73 17.23
C ASP A 309 -0.69 -7.86 17.57
N ASN A 310 0.22 -7.44 16.71
CA ASN A 310 1.65 -7.43 17.04
C ASN A 310 2.36 -6.27 16.33
N PRO A 311 2.48 -5.10 17.00
CA PRO A 311 3.06 -3.91 16.39
C PRO A 311 4.53 -4.13 15.98
N GLU A 312 5.33 -4.86 16.77
CA GLU A 312 6.73 -5.16 16.47
C GLU A 312 6.88 -6.05 15.23
N ALA A 313 6.06 -7.10 15.11
CA ALA A 313 6.06 -7.93 13.91
C ALA A 313 5.62 -7.15 12.66
N ARG A 314 4.66 -6.22 12.82
CA ARG A 314 4.21 -5.38 11.71
C ARG A 314 5.30 -4.41 11.27
N ARG A 315 5.96 -3.74 12.21
CA ARG A 315 7.11 -2.86 12.00
C ARG A 315 8.20 -3.57 11.18
N PHE A 316 8.66 -4.72 11.64
CA PHE A 316 9.70 -5.49 10.96
C PHE A 316 9.28 -5.94 9.55
N THR A 317 8.02 -6.33 9.36
CA THR A 317 7.51 -6.70 8.03
C THR A 317 7.56 -5.51 7.07
N LYS A 318 7.20 -4.30 7.53
CA LYS A 318 7.27 -3.09 6.71
C LYS A 318 8.72 -2.69 6.40
N GLU A 319 9.60 -2.76 7.39
CA GLU A 319 11.03 -2.50 7.21
C GLU A 319 11.66 -3.47 6.19
N SER A 320 11.40 -4.77 6.33
CA SER A 320 11.87 -5.79 5.38
C SER A 320 11.35 -5.54 3.96
N ASN A 321 10.07 -5.18 3.82
CA ASN A 321 9.48 -4.81 2.53
C ASN A 321 10.12 -3.55 1.94
N ASN A 322 10.45 -2.55 2.77
CA ASN A 322 11.12 -1.34 2.33
C ASN A 322 12.51 -1.64 1.76
N VAL A 323 13.31 -2.46 2.46
CA VAL A 323 14.62 -2.93 1.98
C VAL A 323 14.48 -3.72 0.67
N GLY A 324 13.50 -4.62 0.58
CA GLY A 324 13.22 -5.38 -0.64
C GLY A 324 12.84 -4.49 -1.83
N ASN A 325 11.98 -3.50 -1.60
CA ASN A 325 11.57 -2.54 -2.63
C ASN A 325 12.73 -1.65 -3.09
N GLN A 326 13.61 -1.25 -2.16
CA GLN A 326 14.83 -0.50 -2.50
C GLN A 326 15.73 -1.32 -3.43
N LYS A 327 16.06 -2.56 -3.04
CA LYS A 327 16.89 -3.46 -3.87
C LYS A 327 16.27 -3.73 -5.24
N ARG A 328 14.94 -3.97 -5.28
CA ARG A 328 14.21 -4.13 -6.54
C ARG A 328 14.30 -2.87 -7.41
N GLY A 329 14.17 -1.69 -6.81
CA GLY A 329 14.29 -0.41 -7.51
C GLY A 329 15.70 -0.17 -8.06
N GLU A 330 16.75 -0.55 -7.34
CA GLU A 330 18.14 -0.48 -7.80
C GLU A 330 18.38 -1.43 -8.99
N ARG A 331 17.88 -2.66 -8.92
CA ARG A 331 17.98 -3.63 -10.02
C ARG A 331 17.29 -3.13 -11.29
N LEU A 332 16.07 -2.60 -11.18
CA LEU A 332 15.33 -2.06 -12.32
C LEU A 332 16.05 -0.86 -12.96
N LYS A 333 16.70 -0.01 -12.15
CA LYS A 333 17.52 1.08 -12.69
C LYS A 333 18.72 0.56 -13.47
N ALA A 334 19.45 -0.42 -12.92
CA ALA A 334 20.62 -1.01 -13.57
C ALA A 334 20.26 -1.69 -14.90
N THR A 335 19.12 -2.37 -14.99
CA THR A 335 18.65 -2.94 -16.26
C THR A 335 18.20 -1.86 -17.24
N SER A 336 17.50 -0.81 -16.78
CA SER A 336 17.10 0.30 -17.65
C SER A 336 18.29 1.09 -18.19
N SER A 337 19.35 1.30 -17.40
CA SER A 337 20.56 1.98 -17.85
C SER A 337 21.35 1.14 -18.84
N LYS A 338 21.39 -0.18 -18.66
CA LYS A 338 22.01 -1.11 -19.63
C LYS A 338 21.21 -1.18 -20.93
N ALA A 339 19.89 -1.28 -20.84
CA ALA A 339 19.03 -1.24 -22.02
C ALA A 339 19.17 0.08 -22.77
N ARG A 340 19.23 1.21 -22.05
CA ARG A 340 19.44 2.54 -22.65
C ARG A 340 20.85 2.70 -23.23
N ALA A 341 21.87 2.15 -22.59
CA ALA A 341 23.23 2.15 -23.12
C ALA A 341 23.37 1.25 -24.36
N LYS A 342 22.66 0.11 -24.40
CA LYS A 342 22.60 -0.77 -25.58
C LYS A 342 21.89 -0.07 -26.73
N ALA A 343 20.72 0.52 -26.48
CA ALA A 343 19.97 1.27 -27.49
C ALA A 343 20.80 2.42 -28.07
N LYS A 344 21.53 3.18 -27.24
CA LYS A 344 22.42 4.25 -27.73
C LYS A 344 23.57 3.72 -28.59
N LYS A 345 24.12 2.54 -28.26
CA LYS A 345 25.20 1.92 -29.03
C LYS A 345 24.70 1.35 -30.37
N GLU A 346 23.46 0.84 -30.41
CA GLU A 346 22.82 0.40 -31.65
C GLU A 346 22.47 1.58 -32.56
N GLU A 347 22.04 2.71 -32.00
CA GLU A 347 21.81 3.96 -32.75
C GLU A 347 23.11 4.52 -33.33
N GLU A 348 24.19 4.60 -32.54
CA GLU A 348 25.52 5.03 -33.03
C GLU A 348 26.07 4.09 -34.13
N ALA A 349 25.83 2.77 -34.03
CA ALA A 349 26.28 1.82 -35.05
C ALA A 349 25.46 1.90 -36.36
N GLN A 350 24.19 2.31 -36.29
CA GLN A 350 23.37 2.55 -37.49
C GLN A 350 23.75 3.86 -38.18
N ASP A 351 24.09 4.90 -37.44
CA ASP A 351 24.56 6.16 -38.01
C ASP A 351 25.89 5.99 -38.76
N ASP A 352 26.83 5.19 -38.22
CA ASP A 352 28.10 4.86 -38.89
C ASP A 352 27.91 4.05 -40.19
N GLU A 353 26.92 3.13 -40.24
CA GLU A 353 26.61 2.36 -41.47
C GLU A 353 25.99 3.21 -42.58
N VAL A 354 25.25 4.27 -42.24
CA VAL A 354 24.65 5.19 -43.22
C VAL A 354 25.71 6.14 -43.81
N GLU A 355 26.70 6.58 -43.01
CA GLU A 355 27.79 7.42 -43.53
C GLU A 355 28.69 6.66 -44.51
N ASP A 356 29.02 5.39 -44.25
CA ASP A 356 29.80 4.54 -45.16
C ASP A 356 29.03 4.23 -46.48
N ALA A 357 27.70 4.05 -46.43
CA ALA A 357 26.89 3.83 -47.62
C ALA A 357 26.82 5.07 -48.53
N VAL A 358 26.77 6.28 -47.96
CA VAL A 358 26.78 7.54 -48.72
C VAL A 358 28.13 7.80 -49.40
N GLN A 359 29.23 7.29 -48.83
CA GLN A 359 30.56 7.41 -49.42
C GLN A 359 30.78 6.48 -50.62
N ILE A 360 30.11 5.31 -50.65
CA ILE A 360 30.16 4.35 -51.76
C ILE A 360 29.36 4.86 -52.99
N GLU A 361 28.24 5.57 -52.78
CA GLU A 361 27.48 6.15 -53.91
C GLU A 361 28.21 7.30 -54.62
N GLN A 362 29.07 8.06 -53.92
CA GLN A 362 29.88 9.13 -54.55
C GLN A 362 31.08 8.60 -55.36
N GLU A 363 31.54 7.36 -55.13
CA GLU A 363 32.59 6.74 -55.94
C GLU A 363 32.03 5.91 -57.11
N GLY A 364 30.71 5.68 -57.16
CA GLY A 364 30.01 4.96 -58.24
C GLY A 364 29.65 5.79 -59.47
N GLU A 365 29.57 7.12 -59.36
CA GLU A 365 29.24 8.02 -60.49
C GLU A 365 30.38 8.22 -61.51
N GLY A 366 31.43 7.37 -61.48
CA GLY A 366 32.55 7.37 -62.42
C GLY A 366 32.63 6.19 -63.38
N PHE A 367 31.70 5.22 -63.32
CA PHE A 367 31.81 3.96 -64.09
C PHE A 367 30.60 3.63 -64.98
N ASP A 368 29.77 4.61 -65.33
CA ASP A 368 28.60 4.39 -66.21
C ASP A 368 28.71 5.05 -67.60
N GLU A 369 29.90 5.50 -68.00
CA GLU A 369 30.13 6.09 -69.34
C GLU A 369 30.77 5.13 -70.36
N LEU A 370 30.86 3.81 -70.08
CA LEU A 370 31.57 2.86 -70.97
C LEU A 370 30.82 1.59 -71.38
N PHE A 371 29.55 1.39 -71.02
CA PHE A 371 28.77 0.22 -71.47
C PHE A 371 27.36 0.54 -71.99
N GLY A 372 27.15 1.78 -72.42
CA GLY A 372 25.92 2.23 -73.07
C GLY A 372 25.94 2.07 -74.59
N GLU A 373 26.25 0.89 -75.15
CA GLU A 373 25.97 0.61 -76.57
C GLU A 373 25.99 -0.90 -76.90
N LEU A 374 25.09 -1.71 -76.34
CA LEU A 374 24.62 -2.88 -77.09
C LEU A 374 23.32 -3.48 -76.53
N VAL A 375 22.39 -3.72 -77.45
CA VAL A 375 21.21 -4.59 -77.35
C VAL A 375 19.93 -3.91 -76.86
N GLU A 376 19.47 -3.01 -77.72
CA GLU A 376 18.06 -2.90 -78.08
C GLU A 376 17.65 -4.16 -78.88
N SER A 377 16.41 -4.65 -78.67
CA SER A 377 15.66 -5.68 -79.42
C SER A 377 15.43 -7.01 -78.67
N GLN A 378 14.26 -7.20 -78.06
CA GLN A 378 13.23 -8.14 -78.57
C GLN A 378 12.03 -8.28 -77.61
N ASP A 379 10.88 -7.86 -78.14
CA ASP A 379 9.60 -8.58 -78.20
C ASP A 379 8.97 -9.19 -76.93
N VAL A 380 7.92 -8.49 -76.48
CA VAL A 380 6.52 -8.96 -76.37
C VAL A 380 6.30 -10.48 -76.34
N ALA A 381 5.88 -11.01 -75.18
CA ALA A 381 4.83 -12.05 -75.12
C ALA A 381 4.16 -12.10 -73.75
N ALA A 382 2.84 -11.97 -73.77
CA ALA A 382 1.91 -12.22 -72.67
C ALA A 382 1.92 -13.68 -72.19
N ILE A 383 1.54 -13.92 -70.94
CA ILE A 383 0.84 -15.11 -70.37
C ILE A 383 0.40 -14.68 -68.96
N GLU A 384 -0.88 -14.40 -68.71
CA GLU A 384 -1.94 -15.32 -68.27
C GLU A 384 -1.81 -15.88 -66.84
N GLN A 385 -2.78 -15.45 -66.02
CA GLN A 385 -3.49 -16.16 -64.94
C GLN A 385 -2.82 -17.35 -64.24
N THR A 386 -2.69 -17.23 -62.91
CA THR A 386 -3.41 -17.99 -61.85
C THR A 386 -2.95 -17.39 -60.50
N GLY A 387 -3.75 -17.16 -59.46
CA GLY A 387 -4.98 -17.84 -59.07
C GLY A 387 -4.66 -18.95 -58.08
N GLU A 388 -4.19 -18.64 -56.86
CA GLU A 388 -4.19 -19.64 -55.79
C GLU A 388 -4.41 -19.02 -54.40
N GLN A 389 -5.68 -19.11 -53.99
CA GLN A 389 -6.09 -19.21 -52.59
C GLN A 389 -5.42 -20.43 -51.96
N SER A 390 -4.89 -20.28 -50.75
CA SER A 390 -4.82 -21.37 -49.78
C SER A 390 -4.96 -20.83 -48.37
N ARG A 391 -6.20 -20.94 -47.86
CA ARG A 391 -6.48 -21.23 -46.44
C ARG A 391 -5.70 -22.48 -46.05
N TRP A 392 -5.21 -22.58 -44.81
CA TRP A 392 -5.53 -23.70 -43.90
C TRP A 392 -5.22 -23.27 -42.46
N TRP A 393 -6.18 -23.57 -41.60
CA TRP A 393 -6.16 -23.47 -40.14
C TRP A 393 -5.43 -24.68 -39.54
N CYS A 394 -4.89 -24.52 -38.32
CA CYS A 394 -5.24 -25.34 -37.13
C CYS A 394 -4.66 -24.68 -35.87
#